data_AF-A0A1Q7C0Q6-F1
#
_entry.id   AF-A0A1Q7C0Q6-F1
#
_cell.length_a   1.000
_cell.length_b   1.000
_cell.length_c   1.000
_cell.angle_alpha   90.00
_cell.angle_beta   90.00
_cell.angle_gamma   90.00
#
_symmetry.space_group_name_H-M   'P 1'
#
loop_
_entity.id
_entity.type
_entity.pdbx_description
1 polymer ?
#
loop_
_entity_poly.entity_id
_entity_poly.type
_entity_poly.pdbx_seq_one_letter_code
_entity_poly.pdbx_strand_id
1 'polypeptide(L)'
;MTFQGYRLYDRRTLDRIGFIVHAKQLGLSLDEVRELVDVWDRDRCTPVQEHLAHAVASKLDAVEARIAELAGFADQLRATLVRLTGPSPAGPCADDCPCAGADAAALPAGGPVVRVLPLLDADTATRDGAR
;
A
#
# COMPACT_ATOMS: atom_id res chain seq x y z
N MET A 1 8.80 -19.07 -39.55
CA MET A 1 7.65 -20.00 -39.57
C MET A 1 7.10 -20.05 -38.15
N THR A 2 6.12 -19.20 -37.84
CA THR A 2 5.49 -19.09 -36.51
C THR A 2 4.62 -20.31 -36.26
N PHE A 3 4.99 -21.13 -35.27
CA PHE A 3 4.26 -22.34 -34.91
C PHE A 3 2.98 -21.96 -34.14
N GLN A 4 1.82 -22.07 -34.81
CA GLN A 4 0.48 -22.23 -34.21
C GLN A 4 0.07 -21.33 -33.03
N GLY A 5 0.11 -20.00 -33.17
CA GLY A 5 -0.56 -19.11 -32.21
C GLY A 5 0.09 -18.98 -30.82
N TYR A 6 1.21 -19.66 -30.56
CA TYR A 6 1.96 -19.54 -29.32
C TYR A 6 2.97 -18.39 -29.39
N ARG A 7 3.12 -17.65 -28.28
CA ARG A 7 4.23 -16.69 -28.11
C ARG A 7 5.48 -17.44 -27.68
N LEU A 8 6.53 -17.33 -28.47
CA LEU A 8 7.86 -17.84 -28.11
C LEU A 8 8.61 -16.71 -27.39
N TYR A 9 9.11 -17.01 -26.20
CA TYR A 9 9.90 -16.09 -25.39
C TYR A 9 11.34 -16.59 -25.29
N ASP A 10 12.29 -15.68 -25.54
CA ASP A 10 13.69 -15.94 -25.31
C ASP A 10 14.09 -15.63 -23.85
N ARG A 11 15.34 -15.97 -23.50
CA ARG A 11 15.88 -15.73 -22.15
C ARG A 11 15.76 -14.27 -21.73
N ARG A 12 16.12 -13.34 -22.64
CA ARG A 12 16.10 -11.90 -22.39
C ARG A 12 14.68 -11.41 -22.08
N THR A 13 13.67 -11.96 -22.77
CA THR A 13 12.28 -11.63 -22.51
C THR A 13 11.83 -12.11 -21.13
N LEU A 14 12.26 -13.30 -20.72
CA LEU A 14 11.98 -13.81 -19.36
C LEU A 14 12.65 -12.95 -18.29
N ASP A 15 13.90 -12.54 -18.50
CA ASP A 15 14.62 -11.65 -17.57
C ASP A 15 13.91 -10.29 -17.43
N ARG A 16 13.44 -9.73 -18.55
CA ARG A 16 12.64 -8.50 -18.58
C ARG A 16 11.32 -8.63 -17.82
N ILE A 17 10.60 -9.74 -17.99
CA ILE A 17 9.37 -10.02 -17.25
C ILE A 17 9.68 -10.15 -15.75
N GLY A 18 10.75 -10.85 -15.39
CA GLY A 18 11.20 -11.00 -14.00
C GLY A 18 11.48 -9.64 -13.35
N PHE A 19 12.16 -8.75 -14.06
CA PHE A 19 12.42 -7.38 -13.61
C PHE A 19 11.12 -6.59 -13.39
N ILE A 20 10.18 -6.65 -14.33
CA ILE A 20 8.86 -5.99 -14.21
C ILE A 20 8.09 -6.52 -12.99
N VAL A 21 8.06 -7.84 -12.79
CA VAL A 21 7.38 -8.46 -11.64
C VAL A 21 8.02 -8.00 -10.33
N HIS A 22 9.35 -7.98 -10.26
CA HIS A 22 10.07 -7.50 -9.08
C HIS A 22 9.76 -6.03 -8.78
N ALA A 23 9.81 -5.16 -9.79
CA ALA A 23 9.48 -3.75 -9.65
C ALA A 23 8.04 -3.54 -9.15
N LYS A 24 7.07 -4.31 -9.68
CA LYS A 24 5.68 -4.27 -9.19
C LYS A 24 5.54 -4.72 -7.74
N GLN A 25 6.28 -5.74 -7.32
CA GLN A 25 6.25 -6.22 -5.93
C GLN A 25 6.76 -5.18 -4.94
N LEU A 26 7.59 -4.22 -5.39
CA LEU A 26 8.04 -3.08 -4.60
C LEU A 26 6.98 -1.96 -4.48
N GLY A 27 5.79 -2.15 -5.06
CA GLY A 27 4.71 -1.15 -5.02
C GLY A 27 4.92 0.02 -6.00
N LEU A 28 5.77 -0.17 -7.01
CA LEU A 28 5.93 0.78 -8.10
C LEU A 28 4.69 0.77 -9.00
N SER A 29 4.23 1.97 -9.36
CA SER A 29 3.16 2.18 -10.32
C SER A 29 3.56 1.71 -11.71
N LEU A 30 2.59 1.47 -12.59
CA LEU A 30 2.87 1.04 -13.96
C LEU A 30 3.73 2.06 -14.73
N ASP A 31 3.58 3.36 -14.44
CA ASP A 31 4.36 4.41 -15.09
C ASP A 31 5.81 4.41 -14.59
N GLU A 32 6.04 4.29 -13.28
CA GLU A 32 7.40 4.13 -12.70
C GLU A 32 8.09 2.86 -13.26
N VAL A 33 7.36 1.75 -13.37
CA VAL A 33 7.90 0.50 -13.93
C VAL A 33 8.25 0.66 -15.42
N ARG A 34 7.45 1.39 -16.21
CA ARG A 34 7.75 1.67 -17.62
C ARG A 34 9.06 2.44 -17.76
N GLU A 35 9.23 3.51 -16.99
CA GLU A 35 10.46 4.31 -17.01
C GLU A 35 11.69 3.46 -16.64
N LEU A 36 11.58 2.62 -15.61
CA LEU A 36 12.63 1.69 -15.20
C LEU A 36 12.99 0.67 -16.29
N VAL A 37 11.98 0.14 -16.99
CA VAL A 37 12.18 -0.79 -18.10
C VAL A 37 12.84 -0.11 -19.29
N ASP A 38 12.49 1.14 -19.60
CA ASP A 38 13.10 1.90 -20.69
C ASP A 38 14.59 2.18 -20.44
N VAL A 39 14.99 2.32 -19.18
CA VAL A 39 16.41 2.41 -18.78
C VAL A 39 17.09 1.04 -18.84
N TRP A 40 16.41 -0.01 -18.41
CA TRP A 40 16.90 -1.40 -18.45
C TRP A 40 17.15 -1.90 -19.88
N ASP A 41 16.27 -1.58 -20.82
CA ASP A 41 16.36 -1.97 -22.24
C ASP A 41 17.61 -1.37 -22.93
N ARG A 42 18.28 -0.37 -22.32
CA ARG A 42 19.56 0.20 -22.77
C ARG A 42 20.79 -0.57 -22.26
N ASP A 43 20.61 -1.69 -21.55
CA ASP A 43 21.63 -2.58 -21.00
C ASP A 43 22.68 -1.88 -20.10
N ARG A 44 22.28 -0.85 -19.34
CA ARG A 44 23.15 -0.14 -18.39
C ARG A 44 22.72 -0.42 -16.95
N CYS A 45 23.55 -1.14 -16.20
CA CYS A 45 23.24 -1.52 -14.82
C CYS A 45 23.20 -0.31 -13.86
N THR A 46 24.21 0.58 -13.92
CA THR A 46 24.31 1.71 -12.97
C THR A 46 23.10 2.64 -13.01
N PRO A 47 22.60 3.10 -14.18
CA PRO A 47 21.38 3.89 -14.22
C PRO A 47 20.17 3.14 -13.67
N VAL A 48 19.96 1.87 -14.03
CA VAL A 48 18.85 1.07 -13.50
C VAL A 48 18.89 1.01 -11.98
N GLN A 49 20.08 0.77 -11.41
CA GLN A 49 20.29 0.71 -9.97
C GLN A 49 19.95 2.04 -9.28
N GLU A 50 20.42 3.16 -9.83
CA GLU A 50 20.16 4.50 -9.29
C GLU A 50 18.67 4.85 -9.33
N HIS A 51 18.01 4.60 -10.47
CA HIS A 51 16.57 4.81 -10.63
C HIS A 51 15.75 3.94 -9.66
N LEU A 52 16.11 2.66 -9.53
CA LEU A 52 15.41 1.74 -8.64
C LEU A 52 15.61 2.13 -7.18
N ALA A 53 16.82 2.51 -6.78
CA ALA A 53 17.13 2.94 -5.42
C ALA A 53 16.34 4.20 -5.03
N HIS A 54 16.26 5.19 -5.93
CA HIS A 54 15.47 6.39 -5.71
C HIS A 54 13.97 6.06 -5.55
N ALA A 55 13.43 5.20 -6.42
CA ALA A 55 12.02 4.84 -6.37
C ALA A 55 11.68 4.08 -5.08
N VAL A 56 12.54 3.14 -4.65
CA VAL A 56 12.39 2.41 -3.38
C VAL A 56 12.48 3.35 -2.18
N ALA A 57 13.42 4.30 -2.17
CA ALA A 57 13.53 5.29 -1.10
C ALA A 57 12.25 6.12 -0.95
N SER A 58 11.69 6.61 -2.06
CA SER A 58 10.43 7.36 -2.03
C SER A 58 9.25 6.54 -1.51
N LYS A 59 9.18 5.24 -1.86
CA LYS A 59 8.15 4.34 -1.31
C LYS A 59 8.36 4.10 0.19
N LEU A 60 9.61 3.93 0.62
CA LEU A 60 9.93 3.76 2.03
C LEU A 60 9.47 4.98 2.85
N ASP A 61 9.81 6.19 2.41
CA ASP A 61 9.39 7.43 3.08
C ASP A 61 7.86 7.53 3.20
N ALA A 62 7.14 7.19 2.12
CA ALA A 62 5.68 7.19 2.14
C ALA A 62 5.09 6.14 3.10
N VAL A 63 5.70 4.95 3.18
CA VAL A 63 5.30 3.89 4.11
C VAL A 63 5.59 4.30 5.55
N GLU A 64 6.75 4.87 5.84
CA GLU A 64 7.13 5.33 7.18
C GLU A 64 6.22 6.45 7.68
N ALA A 65 5.92 7.44 6.82
CA ALA A 65 4.94 8.49 7.13
C ALA A 65 3.57 7.88 7.47
N ARG A 66 3.14 6.87 6.69
CA ARG A 66 1.88 6.19 6.94
C ARG A 66 1.87 5.38 8.23
N ILE A 67 2.97 4.73 8.56
CA ILE A 67 3.14 4.00 9.83
C ILE A 67 3.01 4.99 11.00
N ALA A 68 3.64 6.16 10.91
CA ALA A 68 3.55 7.18 11.95
C ALA A 68 2.10 7.67 12.17
N GLU A 69 1.37 7.93 11.08
CA GLU A 69 -0.07 8.28 11.15
C GLU A 69 -0.91 7.19 11.82
N LEU A 70 -0.72 5.93 11.39
CA LEU A 70 -1.47 4.79 11.93
C LEU A 70 -1.10 4.51 13.40
N ALA A 71 0.15 4.71 13.79
CA ALA A 71 0.60 4.59 15.17
C ALA A 71 -0.10 5.64 16.06
N GLY A 72 -0.12 6.91 15.63
CA GLY A 72 -0.83 7.96 16.35
C GLY A 72 -2.33 7.69 16.48
N PHE A 73 -2.97 7.18 15.43
CA PHE A 73 -4.37 6.76 15.50
C PHE A 73 -4.60 5.58 16.43
N ALA A 74 -3.70 4.58 16.43
CA ALA A 74 -3.77 3.47 17.36
C ALA A 74 -3.67 3.93 18.82
N ASP A 75 -2.86 4.94 19.12
CA ASP A 75 -2.77 5.54 20.46
C ASP A 75 -4.07 6.24 20.87
N GLN A 76 -4.73 6.95 19.95
CA GLN A 76 -6.05 7.53 20.20
C GLN A 76 -7.11 6.48 20.50
N LEU A 77 -7.11 5.36 19.76
CA LEU A 77 -8.00 4.24 20.00
C LEU A 77 -7.73 3.58 21.36
N ARG A 78 -6.46 3.41 21.74
CA ARG A 78 -6.09 2.90 23.08
C ARG A 78 -6.58 3.82 24.18
N ALA A 79 -6.38 5.13 24.06
CA ALA A 79 -6.85 6.12 25.04
C ALA A 79 -8.38 6.09 25.17
N THR A 80 -9.08 6.01 24.04
CA THR A 80 -10.54 5.89 24.02
C THR A 80 -11.00 4.59 24.68
N LEU A 81 -10.34 3.46 24.39
CA LEU A 81 -10.65 2.18 25.01
C LEU A 81 -10.47 2.24 26.54
N VAL A 82 -9.35 2.80 27.03
CA VAL A 82 -9.12 2.99 28.47
C VAL A 82 -10.26 3.77 29.10
N ARG A 83 -10.70 4.88 28.49
CA ARG A 83 -11.83 5.69 28.96
C ARG A 83 -13.13 4.88 29.03
N LEU A 84 -13.43 4.09 27.99
CA LEU A 84 -14.64 3.27 27.92
C LEU A 84 -14.64 2.09 28.89
N THR A 85 -13.47 1.56 29.25
CA THR A 85 -13.32 0.48 30.24
C THR A 85 -13.22 0.97 31.69
N GLY A 86 -13.26 2.29 31.90
CA GLY A 86 -13.23 2.91 33.21
C GLY A 86 -14.55 2.80 33.99
N PRO A 87 -14.62 3.42 35.17
CA PRO A 87 -15.85 3.48 35.97
C PRO A 87 -16.98 4.13 35.19
N SER A 88 -18.13 3.46 35.14
CA SER A 88 -19.34 3.99 34.49
C SER A 88 -20.33 4.48 35.55
N PRO A 89 -20.94 5.68 35.38
CA PRO A 89 -21.98 6.14 36.29
C PRO A 89 -23.20 5.21 36.24
N ALA A 90 -23.82 4.97 37.39
CA ALA A 90 -25.08 4.24 37.46
C ALA A 90 -26.22 5.15 36.96
N GLY A 91 -26.64 4.97 35.70
CA GLY A 91 -27.70 5.76 35.11
C GLY A 91 -27.69 5.74 33.58
N PRO A 92 -28.62 6.48 32.93
CA PRO A 92 -28.57 6.68 31.49
C PRO A 92 -27.27 7.41 31.08
N CYS A 93 -26.87 7.24 29.82
CA CYS A 93 -25.74 8.00 29.27
C CYS A 93 -26.07 9.50 29.27
N ALA A 94 -25.48 10.24 30.20
CA ALA A 94 -25.57 11.69 30.32
C ALA A 94 -24.21 12.35 30.01
N ASP A 95 -24.11 13.67 30.19
CA ASP A 95 -22.94 14.46 29.81
C ASP A 95 -21.63 14.02 30.51
N ASP A 96 -21.72 13.43 31.70
CA ASP A 96 -20.59 12.87 32.46
C ASP A 96 -20.25 11.41 32.08
N CYS A 97 -20.90 10.83 31.06
CA CYS A 97 -20.67 9.46 30.63
C CYS A 97 -19.43 9.36 29.73
N PRO A 98 -18.50 8.40 29.97
CA PRO A 98 -17.34 8.11 29.10
C PRO A 98 -17.68 7.88 27.62
N CYS A 99 -18.93 7.49 27.33
CA CYS A 99 -19.46 7.26 25.99
C CYS A 99 -19.85 8.55 25.23
N ALA A 100 -20.09 9.67 25.94
CA ALA A 100 -20.64 10.90 25.37
C ALA A 100 -19.57 11.77 24.66
N GLY A 101 -18.29 11.43 24.78
CA GLY A 101 -17.21 12.00 23.95
C GLY A 101 -17.04 13.52 24.10
N ALA A 102 -16.69 14.01 25.29
CA ALA A 102 -16.53 15.45 25.52
C ALA A 102 -15.12 16.01 25.20
N ASP A 103 -14.12 15.16 25.04
CA ASP A 103 -12.75 15.56 24.74
C ASP A 103 -12.40 15.27 23.27
N ALA A 104 -13.12 15.96 22.39
CA ALA A 104 -12.74 16.23 20.99
C ALA A 104 -11.50 17.15 20.88
N ALA A 105 -10.87 17.54 21.99
CA ALA A 105 -9.74 18.47 22.04
C ALA A 105 -8.41 17.90 21.50
N ALA A 106 -8.38 16.64 21.07
CA ALA A 106 -7.18 16.01 20.52
C ALA A 106 -7.42 15.22 19.21
N LEU A 107 -8.55 15.40 18.54
CA LEU A 107 -8.67 14.92 17.16
C LEU A 107 -8.12 16.01 16.22
N PRO A 108 -6.95 15.83 15.58
CA PRO A 108 -6.66 16.64 14.41
C PRO A 108 -7.79 16.42 13.40
N ALA A 109 -8.27 17.50 12.79
CA ALA A 109 -9.39 17.54 11.84
C ALA A 109 -9.16 16.75 10.53
N GLY A 110 -8.21 15.82 10.51
CA GLY A 110 -8.04 14.77 9.53
C GLY A 110 -7.85 13.45 10.26
N GLY A 111 -8.93 12.82 10.71
CA GLY A 111 -8.90 11.38 11.02
C GLY A 111 -8.32 10.65 9.80
N PRO A 112 -7.49 9.61 9.99
CA PRO A 112 -6.77 9.04 8.88
C PRO A 112 -7.80 8.58 7.86
N VAL A 113 -7.85 9.25 6.71
CA VAL A 113 -8.49 8.68 5.54
C VAL A 113 -7.63 7.46 5.28
N VAL A 114 -8.04 6.31 5.80
CA VAL A 114 -7.48 5.02 5.44
C VAL A 114 -7.91 4.81 4.02
N ARG A 115 -7.22 5.51 3.12
CA ARG A 115 -7.13 5.11 1.75
C ARG A 115 -6.43 3.77 1.86
N VAL A 116 -7.24 2.73 1.85
CA VAL A 116 -6.79 1.36 1.70
C VAL A 116 -5.85 1.46 0.50
N LEU A 117 -4.54 1.40 0.76
CA LEU A 117 -3.59 1.06 -0.27
C LEU A 117 -4.24 -0.16 -0.93
N PRO A 118 -4.44 -0.21 -2.25
CA PRO A 118 -4.98 -1.41 -2.86
C PRO A 118 -3.96 -2.49 -2.50
N LEU A 119 -4.25 -3.21 -1.41
CA LEU A 119 -3.37 -4.19 -0.83
C LEU A 119 -3.68 -5.40 -1.68
N LEU A 120 -3.07 -5.36 -2.86
CA LEU A 120 -3.32 -6.25 -3.96
C LEU A 120 -4.79 -6.14 -4.43
N ASP A 121 -5.01 -5.51 -5.58
CA ASP A 121 -6.02 -6.05 -6.50
C ASP A 121 -5.52 -7.46 -6.89
N ALA A 122 -5.76 -8.42 -6.00
CA ALA A 122 -5.89 -9.81 -6.34
C ALA A 122 -7.15 -9.88 -7.20
N ASP A 123 -6.97 -9.60 -8.49
CA ASP A 123 -7.94 -9.93 -9.52
C ASP A 123 -8.00 -11.47 -9.61
N THR A 124 -8.71 -12.05 -8.65
CA THR A 124 -9.29 -13.38 -8.74
C THR A 124 -10.74 -13.24 -9.16
N ALA A 125 -10.99 -13.09 -10.46
CA ALA A 125 -12.23 -13.41 -11.15
C ALA A 125 -11.93 -13.41 -12.67
N THR A 126 -12.07 -14.44 -13.49
CA THR A 126 -12.99 -15.58 -13.45
C THR A 126 -12.46 -16.65 -14.41
N ARG A 127 -12.42 -17.90 -13.93
CA ARG A 127 -12.59 -19.09 -14.76
C ARG A 127 -14.05 -19.13 -15.22
N ASP A 128 -14.30 -18.95 -16.50
CA ASP A 128 -15.41 -19.55 -17.26
C ASP A 128 -15.14 -19.30 -18.75
N GLY A 129 -15.27 -20.21 -19.70
CA GLY A 129 -15.85 -21.53 -19.68
C GLY A 129 -15.51 -22.23 -20.99
N ALA A 130 -15.68 -23.55 -20.97
CA ALA A 130 -15.50 -24.44 -22.10
C ALA A 130 -16.25 -23.99 -23.36
N ARG A 131 -15.56 -24.02 -24.51
CA ARG A 131 -16.07 -24.70 -25.71
C ARG A 131 -14.96 -25.02 -26.70
#